data_AF-Q6F8S1-F1
#
_entry.id   AF-Q6F8S1-F1
#
_cell.length_a   1.000
_cell.length_b   1.000
_cell.length_c   1.000
_cell.angle_alpha   90.00
_cell.angle_beta   90.00
_cell.angle_gamma   90.00
#
_symmetry.space_group_name_H-M   'P 1'
#
loop_
_entity.id
_entity.type
_entity.pdbx_description
1 polymer ?
#
loop_
_entity_poly.entity_id
_entity_poly.type
_entity_poly.pdbx_seq_one_letter_code
_entity_poly.pdbx_strand_id
1 'polypeptide(L)'
;MDMLSQFTQWVNKQSAIAKQQGFMIEINIHESYFTQIFLDNDEFIAEITFWKNYNLFHVEILSTCSEEHLYINSGEYDPNIKFSDFFSDFLERLQLKNEYDFN
;
A
#
# COMPACT_ATOMS: atom_id res chain seq x y z
N MET A 1 -9.43 12.53 13.09
CA MET A 1 -8.95 12.25 11.73
C MET A 1 -9.66 11.00 11.26
N ASP A 2 -10.40 11.05 10.15
CA ASP A 2 -11.07 9.85 9.63
C ASP A 2 -10.04 8.83 9.10
N MET A 3 -10.48 7.60 8.87
CA MET A 3 -9.58 6.50 8.49
C MET A 3 -8.92 6.72 7.13
N LEU A 4 -9.65 7.29 6.15
CA LEU A 4 -9.08 7.62 4.85
C LEU A 4 -7.94 8.64 5.02
N SER A 5 -8.15 9.69 5.80
CA SER A 5 -7.10 10.68 6.09
C SER A 5 -5.85 10.06 6.75
N GLN A 6 -6.04 9.10 7.66
CA GLN A 6 -4.93 8.37 8.28
C GLN A 6 -4.19 7.48 7.26
N PHE A 7 -4.94 6.79 6.40
CA PHE A 7 -4.36 5.99 5.33
C PHE A 7 -3.58 6.86 4.34
N THR A 8 -4.10 8.02 3.95
CA THR A 8 -3.39 8.98 3.08
C THR A 8 -2.06 9.42 3.69
N GLN A 9 -2.02 9.71 4.99
CA GLN A 9 -0.77 10.04 5.67
C GLN A 9 0.21 8.86 5.69
N TRP A 10 -0.29 7.66 5.93
CA TRP A 10 0.52 6.45 5.94
C TRP A 10 1.11 6.16 4.56
N VAL A 11 0.30 6.21 3.49
CA VAL A 11 0.73 6.06 2.09
C VAL A 11 1.80 7.07 1.70
N ASN A 12 1.66 8.34 2.10
CA ASN A 12 2.69 9.36 1.85
C ASN A 12 4.03 9.08 2.57
N LYS A 13 4.02 8.32 3.67
CA LYS A 13 5.26 7.85 4.31
C LYS A 13 5.85 6.66 3.57
N GLN A 14 5.01 5.71 3.16
CA GLN A 14 5.45 4.53 2.40
C GLN A 14 6.03 4.90 1.05
N SER A 15 5.49 5.93 0.38
CA SER A 15 6.04 6.41 -0.89
C SER A 15 7.48 6.92 -0.76
N ALA A 16 7.84 7.57 0.34
CA ALA A 16 9.21 8.00 0.56
C ALA A 16 10.18 6.80 0.64
N ILE A 17 9.76 5.71 1.29
CA ILE A 17 10.54 4.47 1.43
C ILE A 17 10.63 3.75 0.08
N ALA A 18 9.50 3.56 -0.61
CA ALA A 18 9.46 2.92 -1.91
C ALA A 18 10.33 3.64 -2.95
N LYS A 19 10.36 4.97 -2.90
CA LYS A 19 11.20 5.77 -3.81
C LYS A 19 12.68 5.51 -3.60
N GLN A 20 13.10 5.29 -2.35
CA GLN A 20 14.49 4.96 -2.02
C GLN A 20 14.88 3.55 -2.51
N GLN A 21 13.91 2.66 -2.63
CA GLN A 21 14.09 1.29 -3.14
C GLN A 21 13.92 1.19 -4.67
N GLY A 22 13.80 2.32 -5.36
CA GLY A 22 13.77 2.36 -6.83
C GLY A 22 12.39 2.23 -7.47
N PHE A 23 11.30 2.31 -6.69
CA PHE A 23 9.96 2.36 -7.27
C PHE A 23 9.64 3.74 -7.87
N MET A 24 9.04 3.72 -9.05
CA MET A 24 8.18 4.79 -9.55
C MET A 24 6.87 4.76 -8.76
N ILE A 25 6.38 5.93 -8.36
CA ILE A 25 5.22 6.04 -7.46
C ILE A 25 4.22 7.04 -8.02
N GLU A 26 2.97 6.62 -8.05
CA GLU A 26 1.81 7.49 -8.28
C GLU A 26 0.87 7.39 -7.08
N ILE A 27 0.39 8.53 -6.59
CA ILE A 27 -0.58 8.59 -5.49
C ILE A 27 -1.79 9.38 -5.96
N ASN A 28 -2.94 8.71 -5.99
CA ASN A 28 -4.22 9.31 -6.37
C ASN A 28 -5.06 9.53 -5.10
N ILE A 29 -5.33 10.80 -4.79
CA ILE A 29 -6.08 11.20 -3.59
C ILE A 29 -7.38 11.87 -4.00
N HIS A 30 -8.49 11.24 -3.63
CA HIS A 30 -9.82 11.84 -3.67
C HIS A 30 -10.33 11.98 -2.23
N GLU A 31 -10.17 13.18 -1.65
CA GLU A 31 -10.34 13.47 -0.21
C GLU A 31 -11.64 12.93 0.41
N SER A 32 -12.70 12.77 -0.38
CA SER A 32 -14.00 12.29 0.09
C SER A 32 -14.35 10.86 -0.32
N TYR A 33 -13.51 10.18 -1.10
CA TYR A 33 -13.85 8.88 -1.71
C TYR A 33 -12.79 7.81 -1.47
N PHE A 34 -11.54 8.04 -1.91
CA PHE A 34 -10.49 7.03 -1.82
C PHE A 34 -9.09 7.64 -1.84
N THR A 35 -8.11 6.83 -1.44
CA THR A 35 -6.69 7.06 -1.71
C THR A 35 -6.11 5.79 -2.28
N GLN A 36 -5.32 5.92 -3.34
CA GLN A 36 -4.60 4.84 -3.99
C GLN A 36 -3.12 5.18 -4.04
N ILE A 37 -2.28 4.18 -3.81
CA ILE A 37 -0.86 4.21 -4.15
C ILE A 37 -0.60 3.14 -5.19
N PHE A 38 0.10 3.53 -6.24
CA PHE A 38 0.62 2.66 -7.28
C PHE A 38 2.15 2.69 -7.22
N LEU A 39 2.76 1.51 -7.30
CA LEU A 39 4.19 1.27 -7.19
C LEU A 39 4.63 0.44 -8.40
N ASP A 40 5.66 0.90 -9.09
CA ASP A 40 6.15 0.24 -10.30
C ASP A 40 7.68 0.24 -10.32
N ASN A 41 8.27 -0.92 -10.56
CA ASN A 41 9.70 -1.09 -10.83
C ASN A 41 9.93 -2.24 -11.81
N ASP A 42 11.21 -2.55 -12.09
CA ASP A 42 11.57 -3.59 -13.04
C ASP A 42 11.07 -5.01 -12.65
N GLU A 43 10.71 -5.25 -11.38
CA GLU A 43 10.31 -6.57 -10.84
C GLU A 43 8.80 -6.68 -10.55
N PHE A 44 8.16 -5.58 -10.17
CA PHE A 44 6.81 -5.55 -9.63
C PHE A 44 5.99 -4.35 -10.11
N ILE A 45 4.71 -4.63 -10.35
CA ILE A 45 3.64 -3.62 -10.39
C ILE A 45 2.73 -3.91 -9.19
N ALA A 46 2.49 -2.92 -8.35
CA ALA A 46 1.72 -3.11 -7.12
C ALA A 46 0.85 -1.92 -6.77
N GLU A 47 -0.25 -2.18 -6.09
CA GLU A 47 -1.15 -1.12 -5.63
C GLU A 47 -1.81 -1.42 -4.30
N ILE A 48 -2.19 -0.34 -3.60
CA ILE A 48 -3.16 -0.38 -2.51
C ILE A 48 -4.18 0.72 -2.77
N THR A 49 -5.46 0.36 -2.80
CA THR A 49 -6.57 1.31 -2.81
C THR A 49 -7.38 1.17 -1.52
N PHE A 50 -7.69 2.29 -0.89
CA PHE A 50 -8.53 2.37 0.31
C PHE A 50 -9.69 3.34 0.08
N TRP A 51 -10.92 2.85 0.25
CA TRP A 51 -12.15 3.64 0.12
C TRP A 51 -12.70 4.03 1.48
N LYS A 52 -13.19 5.26 1.58
CA LYS A 52 -13.85 5.79 2.78
C LYS A 52 -15.12 5.00 3.14
N ASN A 53 -15.83 4.49 2.14
CA ASN A 53 -17.05 3.73 2.34
C ASN A 53 -16.73 2.38 2.97
N TYR A 54 -17.22 2.15 4.21
CA TYR A 54 -16.97 0.93 5.00
C TYR A 54 -15.49 0.57 5.20
N ASN A 55 -14.56 1.53 5.07
CA ASN A 55 -13.12 1.28 5.16
C ASN A 55 -12.67 0.12 4.25
N LEU A 56 -13.25 0.04 3.05
CA LEU A 56 -12.93 -1.04 2.11
C LEU A 56 -11.51 -0.84 1.57
N PHE A 57 -10.83 -1.94 1.29
CA PHE A 57 -9.52 -1.92 0.65
C PHE A 57 -9.42 -2.96 -0.46
N HIS A 58 -8.47 -2.71 -1.36
CA HIS A 58 -7.97 -3.64 -2.36
C HIS A 58 -6.46 -3.49 -2.39
N VAL A 59 -5.75 -4.60 -2.54
CA VAL A 59 -4.30 -4.64 -2.64
C VAL A 59 -3.90 -5.72 -3.62
N GLU A 60 -2.92 -5.40 -4.46
CA GLU A 60 -2.45 -6.28 -5.52
C GLU A 60 -0.95 -6.13 -5.74
N ILE A 61 -0.28 -7.25 -6.03
CA ILE A 61 1.11 -7.30 -6.50
C ILE A 61 1.15 -8.23 -7.71
N LEU A 62 1.73 -7.74 -8.80
CA LEU A 62 1.94 -8.43 -10.06
C LEU A 62 3.44 -8.47 -10.33
N SER A 63 3.97 -9.63 -10.70
CA SER A 63 5.37 -9.75 -11.14
C SER A 63 5.47 -9.39 -12.61
N THR A 64 6.37 -8.47 -12.95
CA THR A 64 6.68 -8.14 -14.35
C THR A 64 7.45 -9.25 -15.05
N CYS A 65 8.20 -10.07 -14.29
CA CYS A 65 9.02 -11.15 -14.82
C CYS A 65 8.20 -12.40 -15.15
N SER A 66 7.26 -12.79 -14.29
CA SER A 66 6.42 -13.98 -14.53
C SER A 66 5.07 -13.66 -15.16
N GLU A 67 4.68 -12.37 -15.20
CA GLU A 67 3.35 -11.92 -15.64
C GLU A 67 2.21 -12.51 -14.78
N GLU A 68 2.51 -12.87 -13.53
CA GLU A 68 1.54 -13.48 -12.60
C GLU A 68 1.21 -12.55 -11.42
N HIS A 69 0.00 -12.71 -10.88
CA HIS A 69 -0.40 -12.10 -9.63
C HIS A 69 0.26 -12.84 -8.46
N LEU A 70 1.15 -12.16 -7.74
CA LEU A 70 1.83 -12.72 -6.57
C LEU A 70 0.98 -12.59 -5.29
N TYR A 71 0.10 -11.59 -5.25
CA TYR A 71 -0.74 -11.31 -4.11
C TYR A 71 -1.96 -10.50 -4.54
N ILE A 72 -3.15 -10.91 -4.08
CA ILE A 72 -4.38 -10.14 -4.21
C ILE A 72 -5.16 -10.30 -2.90
N ASN A 73 -5.61 -9.20 -2.33
CA ASN A 73 -6.50 -9.22 -1.19
C ASN A 73 -7.46 -8.02 -1.23
N SER A 74 -8.66 -8.19 -0.68
CA SER A 74 -9.65 -7.13 -0.58
C SER A 74 -10.65 -7.44 0.52
N GLY A 75 -11.26 -6.40 1.09
CA GLY A 75 -12.24 -6.56 2.14
C GLY A 75 -12.44 -5.28 2.93
N GLU A 76 -12.92 -5.42 4.16
CA GLU A 76 -13.06 -4.33 5.12
C GLU A 76 -11.81 -4.27 6.02
N TYR A 77 -11.29 -3.07 6.23
CA TYR A 77 -10.18 -2.84 7.13
C TYR A 77 -10.64 -2.78 8.59
N ASP A 78 -9.97 -3.53 9.48
CA ASP A 78 -10.21 -3.44 10.92
C ASP A 78 -9.57 -2.17 11.50
N PRO A 79 -10.36 -1.20 11.99
CA PRO A 79 -9.84 0.06 12.52
C PRO A 79 -9.00 -0.08 13.78
N ASN A 80 -8.97 -1.26 14.42
CA ASN A 80 -8.19 -1.52 15.63
C ASN A 80 -6.75 -2.00 15.32
N ILE A 81 -6.44 -2.28 14.06
CA ILE A 81 -5.12 -2.73 13.61
C ILE A 81 -4.37 -1.51 13.02
N LYS A 82 -3.03 -1.51 13.04
CA LYS A 82 -2.23 -0.50 12.34
C LYS A 82 -2.08 -0.87 10.86
N PHE A 83 -2.03 0.12 9.97
CA PHE A 83 -1.83 -0.13 8.53
C PHE A 83 -0.54 -0.90 8.23
N SER A 84 0.55 -0.64 8.96
CA SER A 84 1.82 -1.38 8.82
C SER A 84 1.67 -2.88 9.07
N ASP A 85 0.85 -3.23 10.06
CA ASP A 85 0.67 -4.60 10.51
C ASP A 85 -0.34 -5.29 9.59
N PHE A 86 -1.41 -4.58 9.22
CA PHE A 86 -2.45 -5.06 8.31
C PHE A 86 -1.93 -5.33 6.89
N PHE A 87 -1.07 -4.45 6.36
CA PHE A 87 -0.46 -4.60 5.03
C PHE A 87 0.96 -5.18 5.09
N SER A 88 1.32 -5.87 6.18
CA SER A 88 2.66 -6.42 6.37
C SER A 88 3.08 -7.39 5.26
N ASP A 89 2.21 -8.34 4.89
CA ASP A 89 2.47 -9.28 3.78
C ASP A 89 2.76 -8.57 2.45
N PHE A 90 2.05 -7.47 2.17
CA PHE A 90 2.29 -6.65 0.98
C PHE A 90 3.67 -5.99 1.03
N LEU A 91 4.00 -5.36 2.16
CA LEU A 91 5.28 -4.69 2.36
C LEU A 91 6.46 -5.68 2.33
N GLU A 92 6.31 -6.87 2.91
CA GLU A 92 7.33 -7.92 2.89
C GLU A 92 7.64 -8.38 1.47
N ARG A 93 6.60 -8.62 0.66
CA ARG A 93 6.76 -9.08 -0.73
C ARG A 93 7.47 -8.05 -1.61
N LEU A 94 7.22 -6.77 -1.37
CA LEU A 94 7.89 -5.66 -2.05
C LEU A 94 9.21 -5.24 -1.41
N GLN A 95 9.64 -5.91 -0.32
CA GLN A 95 10.84 -5.57 0.46
C GLN A 95 10.83 -4.15 1.05
N LEU A 96 9.65 -3.55 1.23
CA LEU A 96 9.43 -2.18 1.71
C LEU A 96 9.45 -2.04 3.24
N LYS A 97 9.87 -3.07 3.98
CA LYS A 97 9.97 -2.96 5.45
C LYS A 97 11.05 -1.96 5.83
N ASN A 98 10.70 -1.01 6.70
CA ASN A 98 11.70 -0.18 7.37
C ASN A 98 12.66 -1.07 8.15
N GLU A 99 13.94 -1.04 7.82
CA GLU A 99 15.01 -1.67 8.61
C GLU A 99 15.17 -1.01 10.01
N TYR A 100 14.37 0.02 10.31
CA TYR A 100 14.45 0.81 11.55
C TYR A 100 13.29 0.60 12.54
N ASP A 101 12.38 -0.35 12.31
CA ASP A 101 11.39 -0.77 13.33
C ASP A 101 11.93 -1.85 14.29
N PHE A 102 13.26 -1.87 14.55
CA PHE A 102 13.87 -2.66 15.61
C PHE A 102 14.22 -1.76 16.81
N ASN A 103 13.44 -1.96 17.88
CA ASN A 103 13.58 -1.50 19.27
C ASN A 103 13.15 -0.07 19.61
#